data_AF-D6A3Y2-F1
#
_entry.id   AF-D6A3Y2-F1
#
_cell.length_a   1.000
_cell.length_b   1.000
_cell.length_c   1.000
_cell.angle_alpha   90.00
_cell.angle_beta   90.00
_cell.angle_gamma   90.00
#
_symmetry.space_group_name_H-M   'P 1'
#
loop_
_entity.id
_entity.type
_entity.pdbx_description
1 polymer ?
#
loop_
_entity_poly.entity_id
_entity_poly.type
_entity_poly.pdbx_seq_one_letter_code
_entity_poly.pdbx_strand_id
1 'polypeptide(L)' 'MDESKSSTEGKAGEQALYRFAGAFDLATAAAAGASSYEPLAKAITRAHNRHRRVFEVDAEVKKEPAKARRICAGL' A
#
# COMPACT_ATOMS: atom_id res chain seq x y z
N MET A 1 12.79 4.85 -3.12
CA MET A 1 11.44 5.25 -3.57
C MET A 1 11.40 6.77 -3.42
N ASP A 2 10.98 7.51 -4.44
CA ASP A 2 11.03 8.98 -4.40
C ASP A 2 9.70 9.51 -3.84
N GLU A 3 9.73 9.87 -2.55
CA GLU A 3 8.56 10.26 -1.77
C GLU A 3 7.92 11.56 -2.29
N SER A 4 8.69 12.41 -2.97
CA SER A 4 8.22 13.66 -3.58
C SER A 4 7.20 13.46 -4.72
N LYS A 5 7.11 12.24 -5.26
CA LYS A 5 6.18 11.88 -6.34
C LYS A 5 4.87 11.28 -5.85
N SER A 6 4.76 10.99 -4.55
CA SER A 6 3.55 10.40 -3.97
C SER A 6 2.35 11.36 -3.90
N SER A 7 2.61 12.67 -3.94
CA SER A 7 1.60 13.74 -4.03
C SER A 7 1.37 14.25 -5.45
N THR A 8 2.01 13.67 -6.46
CA THR A 8 1.84 14.06 -7.87
C THR A 8 0.51 13.51 -8.38
N GLU A 9 -0.40 14.37 -8.83
CA GLU A 9 -1.66 13.93 -9.41
C GLU A 9 -1.46 13.09 -10.68
N GLY A 10 -2.39 12.17 -10.93
CA GLY A 10 -2.40 11.31 -12.13
C GLY A 10 -1.47 10.10 -12.06
N LYS A 11 -1.15 9.53 -13.23
CA LYS A 11 -0.49 8.21 -13.37
C LYS A 11 0.83 8.08 -12.61
N ALA A 12 1.57 9.18 -12.46
CA ALA A 12 2.85 9.17 -11.74
C ALA A 12 2.66 8.97 -10.23
N GLY A 13 1.66 9.62 -9.63
CA GLY A 13 1.29 9.41 -8.23
C GLY A 13 0.74 8.02 -7.99
N GLU A 14 -0.15 7.53 -8.86
CA GLU A 14 -0.69 6.16 -8.76
C GLU A 14 0.43 5.10 -8.80
N GLN A 15 1.38 5.22 -9.74
CA GLN A 15 2.54 4.33 -9.80
C GLN A 15 3.42 4.43 -8.55
N ALA A 16 3.57 5.63 -7.98
CA ALA A 16 4.26 5.78 -6.72
C ALA A 16 3.49 5.05 -5.61
N LEU A 17 2.18 5.23 -5.47
CA LEU A 17 1.37 4.54 -4.48
C LEU A 17 1.49 3.02 -4.58
N TYR A 18 1.40 2.46 -5.79
CA TYR A 18 1.57 1.00 -5.98
C TYR A 18 2.96 0.50 -5.61
N ARG A 19 4.02 1.24 -5.96
CA ARG A 19 5.39 0.89 -5.54
C ARG A 19 5.55 0.95 -4.03
N PHE A 20 4.88 1.90 -3.38
CA PHE A 20 4.93 2.04 -1.93
C PHE A 20 4.21 0.88 -1.22
N ALA A 21 3.02 0.51 -1.69
CA ALA A 21 2.32 -0.69 -1.23
C ALA A 21 3.16 -1.96 -1.42
N GLY A 22 3.77 -2.14 -2.60
CA GLY A 22 4.65 -3.27 -2.87
C GLY A 22 5.88 -3.32 -1.95
N ALA A 23 6.45 -2.16 -1.60
CA ALA A 23 7.57 -2.10 -0.66
C ALA A 23 7.14 -2.51 0.78
N PHE A 24 5.91 -2.18 1.18
CA PHE A 24 5.33 -2.63 2.45
C PHE A 24 5.17 -4.15 2.50
N ASP A 25 4.57 -4.74 1.46
CA ASP A 25 4.37 -6.19 1.40
C ASP A 25 5.70 -6.95 1.37
N LEU A 26 6.66 -6.48 0.56
CA LEU A 26 7.98 -7.08 0.44
C LEU A 26 8.77 -7.02 1.76
N ALA A 27 8.76 -5.88 2.45
CA ALA A 27 9.47 -5.74 3.72
C ALA A 27 8.85 -6.63 4.81
N THR A 28 7.52 -6.74 4.83
CA THR A 28 6.79 -7.63 5.75
C THR A 28 7.16 -9.10 5.48
N ALA A 29 7.14 -9.52 4.21
CA ALA A 29 7.51 -10.88 3.82
C ALA A 29 8.98 -11.18 4.16
N ALA A 30 9.89 -10.24 3.92
CA ALA A 30 11.31 -10.40 4.26
C ALA A 30 11.52 -10.57 5.77
N ALA A 31 10.82 -9.79 6.61
CA ALA A 31 10.88 -9.92 8.06
C ALA A 31 10.31 -11.25 8.58
N ALA A 32 9.32 -11.83 7.88
CA ALA A 32 8.81 -13.17 8.22
C ALA A 32 9.84 -14.28 7.92
N GLY A 33 10.69 -14.09 6.91
CA GLY A 33 11.75 -15.04 6.55
C GLY A 33 13.09 -14.81 7.26
N ALA A 34 13.39 -13.58 7.66
CA ALA A 34 14.64 -13.20 8.31
C ALA A 34 14.46 -11.99 9.24
N SER A 35 14.70 -12.20 10.53
CA SER A 35 14.51 -11.18 11.58
C SER A 35 15.39 -9.94 11.42
N SER A 36 16.49 -10.03 10.66
CA SER A 36 17.34 -8.88 10.30
C SER A 36 16.59 -7.79 9.52
N TYR A 37 15.46 -8.13 8.87
CA TYR A 37 14.62 -7.17 8.16
C TYR A 37 13.53 -6.52 9.04
N GLU A 38 13.40 -6.89 10.31
CA GLU A 38 12.41 -6.28 11.21
C GLU A 38 12.50 -4.74 11.29
N PRO A 39 13.68 -4.11 11.40
CA PRO A 39 13.76 -2.65 11.46
C PRO A 39 13.20 -1.99 10.19
N LEU A 40 13.45 -2.59 9.02
CA LEU A 40 12.93 -2.14 7.73
C LEU A 40 11.40 -2.28 7.67
N ALA A 41 10.87 -3.45 8.06
CA ALA A 41 9.43 -3.70 8.10
C ALA A 41 8.71 -2.72 9.05
N LYS A 42 9.29 -2.45 10.23
CA LYS A 42 8.75 -1.47 11.20
C LYS A 42 8.72 -0.05 10.62
N ALA A 43 9.79 0.38 9.95
CA ALA A 43 9.86 1.72 9.35
C ALA A 43 8.80 1.90 8.25
N ILE A 44 8.70 0.95 7.32
CA ILE A 44 7.74 1.02 6.20
C ILE A 44 6.30 0.88 6.71
N THR A 45 6.05 0.02 7.71
CA THR A 45 4.72 -0.10 8.34
C THR A 45 4.25 1.21 8.96
N ARG A 46 5.14 1.94 9.66
CA ARG A 46 4.80 3.25 10.23
C ARG A 46 4.44 4.26 9.14
N ALA A 47 5.21 4.31 8.05
CA ALA A 47 4.94 5.17 6.91
C ALA A 47 3.58 4.81 6.25
N HIS A 48 3.33 3.52 6.03
CA HIS A 48 2.11 3.01 5.42
C HIS A 48 0.86 3.32 6.28
N ASN A 49 0.94 3.10 7.60
CA ASN A 49 -0.14 3.44 8.52
C ASN A 49 -0.39 4.95 8.60
N ARG A 50 0.65 5.78 8.54
CA ARG A 50 0.50 7.23 8.49
C ARG A 50 -0.18 7.68 7.19
N HIS A 51 0.21 7.09 6.05
CA HIS A 51 -0.41 7.36 4.75
C HIS A 51 -1.91 6.98 4.76
N ARG A 52 -2.26 5.79 5.25
CA ARG A 52 -3.66 5.33 5.37
C ARG A 52 -4.54 6.15 6.31
N ARG A 53 -3.95 6.85 7.30
CA ARG A 53 -4.70 7.75 8.18
C ARG A 53 -5.03 9.09 7.51
N VAL A 54 -4.24 9.51 6.53
CA VAL A 54 -4.48 10.75 5.77
C VAL A 54 -5.48 10.50 4.65
N PHE A 55 -5.44 9.31 4.03
CA PHE A 55 -6.42 8.86 3.04
C PHE A 55 -7.42 7.91 3.70
N GLU A 56 -8.38 8.45 4.46
CA GLU A 56 -9.43 7.64 5.08
C GLU A 56 -10.21 6.83 4.06
N VAL A 57 -10.57 5.60 4.43
CA VAL A 57 -11.44 4.71 3.64
C VAL A 57 -12.88 5.20 3.81
N ASP A 58 -13.30 6.10 2.93
CA ASP A 58 -14.67 6.60 2.89
C ASP A 58 -15.68 5.53 2.41
N ALA A 59 -16.97 5.90 2.41
CA ALA A 59 -18.04 5.00 2.02
C ALA A 59 -17.99 4.54 0.55
N GLU A 60 -17.29 5.27 -0.34
CA GLU A 60 -17.08 4.86 -1.73
C GLU A 60 -15.98 3.82 -1.85
N VAL A 61 -14.85 4.00 -1.15
CA VAL A 61 -13.75 3.03 -1.15
C VAL A 61 -14.20 1.66 -0.63
N LYS A 62 -15.19 1.60 0.28
CA LYS A 62 -15.78 0.33 0.77
C LYS A 62 -16.57 -0.44 -0.30
N LYS A 63 -17.03 0.19 -1.38
CA LYS A 63 -17.76 -0.47 -2.47
C LYS A 63 -16.84 -1.22 -3.43
N GLU A 64 -15.59 -0.78 -3.57
CA GLU A 64 -14.63 -1.36 -4.51
C GLU A 64 -14.21 -2.80 -4.16
N PRO A 65 -13.98 -3.19 -2.89
CA PRO A 65 -13.76 -4.59 -2.53
C PRO A 65 -14.94 -5.51 -2.86
N ALA A 66 -16.18 -5.03 -2.71
CA ALA A 66 -17.37 -5.80 -3.07
C ALA A 66 -17.46 -6.00 -4.59
N LYS A 67 -17.11 -4.97 -5.37
CA LYS A 67 -17.02 -5.04 -6.84
C LYS A 67 -15.90 -5.97 -7.31
N ALA A 68 -14.72 -5.91 -6.71
CA ALA A 68 -13.60 -6.79 -7.01
C ALA A 68 -13.97 -8.27 -6.80
N ARG A 69 -14.65 -8.60 -5.69
CA ARG A 69 -15.15 -9.96 -5.44
C ARG A 69 -16.11 -10.47 -6.51
N ARG A 70 -17.01 -9.60 -7.01
CA ARG A 70 -17.94 -9.95 -8.10
C ARG A 70 -17.22 -10.22 -9.41
N ILE A 71 -16.18 -9.42 -9.73
CA ILE A 71 -15.36 -9.62 -10.92
C ILE A 71 -14.63 -10.97 -10.83
N CYS A 72 -13.99 -11.27 -9.71
CA CYS A 72 -13.29 -12.55 -9.52
C CYS A 72 -14.23 -13.76 -9.52
N ALA A 73 -15.50 -13.61 -9.12
CA ALA A 73 -16.49 -14.68 -9.17
C ALA A 73 -17.03 -14.95 -10.59
N GLY A 74 -16.79 -14.03 -11.54
CA GLY A 74 -17.16 -14.19 -12.95
C GLY A 74 -15.99 -14.63 -13.85
N LEU A 75 -14.82 -14.88 -13.27
CA LEU A 75 -13.65 -15.52 -13.90
C LEU A 75 -13.61 -17.00 -13.53
#